data_AF-A0A0G1J7N5-F1
#
_entry.id   AF-A0A0G1J7N5-F1
#
_cell.length_a   1.000
_cell.length_b   1.000
_cell.length_c   1.000
_cell.angle_alpha   90.00
_cell.angle_beta   90.00
_cell.angle_gamma   90.00
#
_symmetry.space_group_name_H-M   'P 1'
#
loop_
_entity.id
_entity.type
_entity.pdbx_description
1 polymer ?
#
loop_
_entity_poly.entity_id
_entity_poly.type
_entity_poly.pdbx_seq_one_letter_code
_entity_poly.pdbx_strand_id
1 'polypeptide(L)'
;MQNPLDKFTNQIQTLKDTGALKHYRVVSSPQDAWFEVDGKKVLNLCSNNYLGLASHPEVRQAAIDAIQKYGVGTGAVRALSGNSLLHEQLETALATFKKTEAVLVVQSGFIANIVAVQTLLDKEDIVISDELNHASIIDAVKVSQVQTKFIYPHNNMAGLEEKLKEAGSIRETEKRTDGTDKTILKLLVSSAAASQEKKTL
;
A
#
# COMPACT_ATOMS: atom_id res chain seq x y z
N MET A 1 11.72 41.79 4.12
CA MET A 1 11.30 40.43 4.56
C MET A 1 11.57 39.47 3.42
N GLN A 2 12.17 38.32 3.71
CA GLN A 2 12.43 37.28 2.71
C GLN A 2 11.10 36.63 2.28
N ASN A 3 10.93 36.30 1.00
CA ASN A 3 9.68 35.74 0.52
C ASN A 3 9.57 34.28 1.03
N PRO A 4 8.49 33.91 1.76
CA PRO A 4 8.35 32.56 2.32
C PRO A 4 8.32 31.45 1.25
N LEU A 5 8.15 31.80 -0.02
CA LEU A 5 8.18 30.89 -1.17
C LEU A 5 9.60 30.63 -1.72
N ASP A 6 10.60 31.42 -1.34
CA ASP A 6 11.97 31.31 -1.88
C ASP A 6 12.55 29.91 -1.66
N LYS A 7 12.24 29.27 -0.53
CA LYS A 7 12.63 27.89 -0.24
C LYS A 7 12.11 26.88 -1.28
N PHE A 8 10.89 27.07 -1.79
CA PHE A 8 10.29 26.17 -2.78
C PHE A 8 10.88 26.42 -4.16
N THR A 9 11.08 27.68 -4.54
CA THR A 9 11.73 28.04 -5.80
C THR A 9 13.14 27.47 -5.88
N ASN A 10 13.92 27.58 -4.78
CA ASN A 10 15.26 27.01 -4.69
C ASN A 10 15.23 25.47 -4.80
N GLN A 11 14.30 24.81 -4.11
CA GLN A 11 14.13 23.35 -4.21
C GLN A 11 13.77 22.91 -5.64
N ILE A 12 12.85 23.63 -6.31
CA ILE A 12 12.50 23.36 -7.71
C ILE A 12 13.72 23.53 -8.61
N GLN A 13 14.54 24.56 -8.39
CA GLN A 13 15.77 24.77 -9.16
C GLN A 13 16.75 23.60 -8.95
N THR A 14 16.95 23.15 -7.72
CA THR A 14 17.76 21.94 -7.45
C THR A 14 17.23 20.71 -8.16
N LEU A 15 15.91 20.49 -8.20
CA LEU A 15 15.31 19.37 -8.93
C LEU A 15 15.53 19.48 -10.45
N LYS A 16 15.54 20.69 -11.01
CA LYS A 16 15.89 20.93 -12.42
C LYS A 16 17.36 20.61 -12.68
N ASP A 17 18.25 21.17 -11.87
CA ASP A 17 19.70 21.05 -12.04
C ASP A 17 20.18 19.60 -11.91
N THR A 18 19.51 18.81 -11.06
CA THR A 18 19.80 17.38 -10.87
C THR A 18 19.08 16.46 -11.86
N GLY A 19 18.19 16.99 -12.70
CA GLY A 19 17.34 16.20 -13.59
C GLY A 19 16.27 15.37 -12.88
N ALA A 20 16.06 15.57 -11.57
CA ALA A 20 15.06 14.86 -10.77
C ALA A 20 13.64 15.43 -10.91
N LEU A 21 13.49 16.61 -11.54
CA LEU A 21 12.17 17.19 -11.82
C LEU A 21 11.40 16.29 -12.78
N LYS A 22 10.31 15.69 -12.29
CA LYS A 22 9.44 14.83 -13.08
C LYS A 22 8.46 15.65 -13.90
N HIS A 23 8.33 15.32 -15.18
CA HIS A 23 7.30 15.84 -16.06
C HIS A 23 6.29 14.72 -16.36
N TYR A 24 5.02 14.96 -16.07
CA TYR A 24 3.97 14.01 -16.39
C TYR A 24 3.70 13.99 -17.89
N ARG A 25 3.50 12.79 -18.43
CA ARG A 25 3.12 12.54 -19.81
C ARG A 25 1.59 12.42 -19.88
N VAL A 26 0.98 12.94 -20.93
CA VAL A 26 -0.48 12.91 -21.09
C VAL A 26 -0.88 11.66 -21.86
N VAL A 27 -1.75 10.84 -21.27
CA VAL A 27 -2.34 9.67 -21.92
C VAL A 27 -3.72 10.05 -22.44
N SER A 28 -3.96 9.88 -23.74
CA SER A 28 -5.20 10.28 -24.44
C SER A 28 -6.06 9.11 -24.93
N SER A 29 -5.66 7.86 -24.63
CA SER A 29 -6.41 6.64 -24.95
C SER A 29 -6.72 5.80 -23.70
N PRO A 30 -7.59 4.79 -23.78
CA PRO A 30 -7.70 3.76 -22.74
C PRO A 30 -6.35 3.08 -22.43
N GLN A 31 -6.26 2.45 -21.26
CA GLN A 31 -5.06 1.72 -20.82
C GLN A 31 -5.00 0.35 -21.48
N ASP A 32 -4.04 0.17 -22.39
CA ASP A 32 -3.84 -1.08 -23.14
C ASP A 32 -2.35 -1.29 -23.43
N ALA A 33 -1.99 -2.43 -24.03
CA ALA A 33 -0.64 -2.74 -24.49
C ALA A 33 -0.12 -1.68 -25.47
N TRP A 34 -0.98 -1.13 -26.34
CA TRP A 34 -0.66 0.03 -27.17
C TRP A 34 -1.56 1.20 -26.78
N PHE A 35 -0.96 2.34 -26.46
CA PHE A 35 -1.69 3.51 -26.00
C PHE A 35 -1.11 4.80 -26.56
N GLU A 36 -1.88 5.88 -26.48
CA GLU A 36 -1.48 7.20 -26.98
C GLU A 36 -0.93 8.06 -25.85
N VAL A 37 0.33 8.49 -26.00
CA VAL A 37 1.07 9.33 -25.05
C VAL A 37 1.58 10.56 -25.78
N ASP A 38 1.19 11.74 -25.33
CA ASP A 38 1.52 13.03 -25.96
C ASP A 38 1.26 13.03 -27.50
N GLY A 39 0.12 12.44 -27.90
CA GLY A 39 -0.29 12.32 -29.31
C GLY A 39 0.44 11.25 -30.13
N LYS A 40 1.24 10.38 -29.49
CA LYS A 40 1.99 9.31 -30.16
C LYS A 40 1.53 7.94 -29.68
N LYS A 41 1.29 7.03 -30.63
CA LYS A 41 1.05 5.62 -30.33
C LYS A 41 2.34 4.93 -29.90
N VAL A 42 2.36 4.34 -28.71
CA VAL A 42 3.53 3.68 -28.12
C VAL A 42 3.14 2.36 -27.44
N LEU A 43 4.11 1.46 -27.27
CA LEU A 43 3.94 0.22 -26.52
C LEU A 43 4.09 0.50 -25.01
N ASN A 44 3.12 0.05 -24.22
CA ASN A 44 3.06 0.25 -22.79
C ASN A 44 3.82 -0.85 -22.04
N LEU A 45 5.02 -0.50 -21.55
CA LEU A 45 5.87 -1.40 -20.75
C LEU A 45 6.10 -0.88 -19.32
N CYS A 46 5.31 0.11 -18.87
CA CYS A 46 5.47 0.75 -17.58
C CYS A 46 4.24 0.67 -16.67
N SER A 47 3.15 0.05 -17.14
CA SER A 47 1.90 -0.09 -16.41
C SER A 47 1.89 -1.28 -15.46
N ASN A 48 1.09 -1.17 -14.39
CA ASN A 48 0.76 -2.27 -13.48
C ASN A 48 -0.51 -3.03 -13.91
N ASN A 49 -1.01 -2.80 -15.13
CA ASN A 49 -2.18 -3.48 -15.69
C ASN A 49 -1.84 -4.89 -16.20
N TYR A 50 -1.30 -5.74 -15.32
CA TYR A 50 -0.69 -7.02 -15.69
C TYR A 50 -1.62 -7.97 -16.46
N LEU A 51 -2.91 -7.95 -16.15
CA LEU A 51 -3.93 -8.80 -16.76
C LEU A 51 -4.77 -8.08 -17.82
N GLY A 52 -4.45 -6.84 -18.16
CA GLY A 52 -5.22 -6.07 -19.15
C GLY A 52 -6.62 -5.64 -18.69
N LEU A 53 -6.94 -5.74 -17.40
CA LEU A 53 -8.31 -5.54 -16.90
C LEU A 53 -8.75 -4.06 -16.84
N ALA A 54 -7.82 -3.12 -16.86
CA ALA A 54 -8.13 -1.68 -16.74
C ALA A 54 -9.06 -1.14 -17.84
N SER A 55 -9.17 -1.82 -18.98
CA SER A 55 -10.08 -1.45 -20.09
C SER A 55 -10.85 -2.65 -20.64
N HIS A 56 -10.96 -3.73 -19.85
CA HIS A 56 -11.69 -4.93 -20.27
C HIS A 56 -13.18 -4.61 -20.50
N PRO A 57 -13.80 -5.07 -21.61
CA PRO A 57 -15.17 -4.72 -21.96
C PRO A 57 -16.19 -5.02 -20.87
N GLU A 58 -16.07 -6.17 -20.20
CA GLU A 58 -16.99 -6.56 -19.11
C GLU A 58 -16.85 -5.66 -17.87
N VAL A 59 -15.62 -5.28 -17.52
CA VAL A 59 -15.37 -4.37 -16.37
C VAL A 59 -15.98 -3.00 -16.66
N ARG A 60 -15.81 -2.50 -17.88
CA ARG A 60 -16.39 -1.24 -18.32
C ARG A 60 -17.92 -1.29 -18.28
N GLN A 61 -18.52 -2.36 -18.79
CA GLN A 61 -19.98 -2.50 -18.79
C GLN A 61 -20.53 -2.57 -17.37
N ALA A 62 -19.92 -3.38 -16.49
CA ALA A 62 -20.32 -3.47 -15.08
C ALA A 62 -20.25 -2.11 -14.36
N ALA A 63 -19.23 -1.30 -14.66
CA ALA A 63 -19.13 0.06 -14.12
C ALA A 63 -20.25 0.98 -14.61
N ILE A 64 -20.58 0.94 -15.91
CA ILE A 64 -21.70 1.71 -16.49
C ILE A 64 -23.03 1.32 -15.84
N ASP A 65 -23.29 0.02 -15.74
CA ASP A 65 -24.54 -0.50 -15.15
C ASP A 65 -24.65 -0.13 -13.67
N ALA A 66 -23.53 -0.20 -12.93
CA ALA A 66 -23.47 0.23 -11.53
C ALA A 66 -23.75 1.73 -11.38
N ILE A 67 -23.19 2.58 -12.25
CA ILE A 67 -23.46 4.03 -12.23
C ILE A 67 -24.94 4.31 -12.52
N GLN A 68 -25.53 3.64 -13.50
CA GLN A 68 -26.95 3.80 -13.82
C GLN A 68 -27.87 3.40 -12.65
N LYS A 69 -27.51 2.32 -11.94
CA LYS A 69 -28.33 1.77 -10.85
C LYS A 69 -28.12 2.45 -9.50
N TYR A 70 -26.88 2.75 -9.13
CA TYR A 70 -26.50 3.19 -7.78
C TYR A 70 -25.98 4.64 -7.74
N GLY A 71 -25.75 5.28 -8.88
CA GLY A 71 -25.13 6.59 -8.98
C GLY A 71 -23.61 6.54 -8.95
N VAL A 72 -22.98 7.72 -9.00
CA VAL A 72 -21.51 7.88 -9.15
C VAL A 72 -20.71 7.72 -7.86
N GLY A 73 -21.35 7.79 -6.70
CA GLY A 73 -20.66 7.81 -5.41
C GLY A 73 -21.58 7.53 -4.23
N THR A 74 -20.97 7.24 -3.09
CA THR A 74 -21.66 6.76 -1.88
C THR A 74 -22.20 7.89 -0.99
N GLY A 75 -21.76 9.12 -1.21
CA GLY A 75 -22.25 10.31 -0.49
C GLY A 75 -21.82 10.45 0.97
N ALA A 76 -21.27 9.42 1.60
CA ALA A 76 -20.78 9.46 2.98
C ALA A 76 -19.72 8.37 3.27
N VAL A 77 -19.19 8.37 4.49
CA VAL A 77 -18.36 7.28 5.02
C VAL A 77 -19.23 6.06 5.37
N ARG A 78 -18.61 4.88 5.41
CA ARG A 78 -19.32 3.61 5.66
C ARG A 78 -20.10 3.57 6.95
N ALA A 79 -19.54 4.14 8.03
CA ALA A 79 -20.19 4.17 9.34
C ALA A 79 -21.46 5.04 9.41
N LEU A 80 -21.71 5.84 8.37
CA LEU A 80 -22.92 6.66 8.23
C LEU A 80 -23.81 6.06 7.13
N SER A 81 -24.06 6.79 6.04
CA SER A 81 -24.88 6.34 4.91
C SER A 81 -24.06 5.85 3.71
N GLY A 82 -22.75 5.64 3.88
CA GLY A 82 -21.83 5.35 2.76
C GLY A 82 -21.63 3.87 2.45
N ASN A 83 -22.14 2.96 3.28
CA ASN A 83 -21.98 1.53 3.04
C ASN A 83 -23.03 1.06 2.02
N SER A 84 -22.56 0.53 0.88
CA SER A 84 -23.44 0.14 -0.23
C SER A 84 -23.41 -1.36 -0.45
N LEU A 85 -24.47 -1.89 -1.08
CA LEU A 85 -24.56 -3.31 -1.45
C LEU A 85 -23.35 -3.78 -2.27
N LEU A 86 -22.79 -2.92 -3.13
CA LEU A 86 -21.62 -3.24 -3.94
C LEU A 86 -20.38 -3.51 -3.08
N HIS A 87 -20.23 -2.84 -1.95
CA HIS A 87 -19.11 -3.10 -1.06
C HIS A 87 -19.23 -4.46 -0.38
N GLU A 88 -20.41 -4.78 0.17
CA GLU A 88 -20.67 -6.06 0.83
C GLU A 88 -20.44 -7.24 -0.14
N GLN A 89 -20.90 -7.09 -1.39
CA GLN A 89 -20.68 -8.06 -2.46
C GLN A 89 -19.19 -8.22 -2.80
N LEU A 90 -18.46 -7.10 -2.93
CA LEU A 90 -17.03 -7.13 -3.21
C LEU A 90 -16.24 -7.76 -2.06
N GLU A 91 -16.54 -7.40 -0.81
CA GLU A 91 -15.87 -7.93 0.38
C GLU A 91 -16.14 -9.43 0.53
N THR A 92 -17.38 -9.88 0.32
CA THR A 92 -17.72 -11.32 0.31
C THR A 92 -16.97 -12.07 -0.79
N ALA A 93 -16.94 -11.52 -2.01
CA ALA A 93 -16.23 -12.13 -3.13
C ALA A 93 -14.72 -12.20 -2.88
N LEU A 94 -14.13 -11.14 -2.34
CA LEU A 94 -12.71 -11.10 -1.99
C LEU A 94 -12.38 -12.04 -0.82
N ALA A 95 -13.23 -12.12 0.20
CA ALA A 95 -13.05 -13.05 1.32
C ALA A 95 -13.04 -14.51 0.82
N THR A 96 -13.97 -14.85 -0.07
CA THR A 96 -14.01 -16.16 -0.73
C THR A 96 -12.77 -16.40 -1.58
N PHE A 97 -12.38 -15.44 -2.43
CA PHE A 97 -11.21 -15.57 -3.30
C PHE A 97 -9.89 -15.71 -2.52
N LYS A 98 -9.75 -14.97 -1.42
CA LYS A 98 -8.56 -14.99 -0.56
C LYS A 98 -8.60 -16.09 0.51
N LYS A 99 -9.72 -16.83 0.62
CA LYS A 99 -9.93 -17.87 1.63
C LYS A 99 -9.70 -17.35 3.06
N THR A 100 -10.29 -16.20 3.35
CA THR A 100 -10.25 -15.54 4.67
C THR A 100 -11.67 -15.37 5.20
N GLU A 101 -11.81 -15.20 6.51
CA GLU A 101 -13.10 -15.05 7.18
C GLU A 101 -13.83 -13.76 6.80
N ALA A 102 -13.08 -12.67 6.61
CA ALA A 102 -13.61 -11.37 6.25
C ALA A 102 -12.59 -10.52 5.47
N VAL A 103 -13.09 -9.52 4.75
CA VAL A 103 -12.31 -8.50 4.04
C VAL A 103 -12.94 -7.13 4.31
N LEU A 104 -12.09 -6.12 4.50
CA LEU A 104 -12.49 -4.72 4.51
C LEU A 104 -11.86 -4.01 3.32
N VAL A 105 -12.67 -3.46 2.42
CA VAL A 105 -12.17 -2.70 1.27
C VAL A 105 -11.98 -1.23 1.65
N VAL A 106 -10.86 -0.67 1.23
CA VAL A 106 -10.54 0.75 1.36
C VAL A 106 -10.09 1.31 0.02
N GLN A 107 -10.03 2.65 -0.07
CA GLN A 107 -9.83 3.38 -1.33
C GLN A 107 -8.54 3.04 -2.08
N SER A 108 -7.49 2.55 -1.40
CA SER A 108 -6.24 2.15 -2.04
C SER A 108 -5.44 1.16 -1.20
N GLY A 109 -4.50 0.45 -1.84
CA GLY A 109 -3.52 -0.36 -1.11
C GLY A 109 -2.63 0.46 -0.16
N PHE A 110 -2.48 1.77 -0.39
CA PHE A 110 -1.76 2.64 0.53
C PHE A 110 -2.53 2.77 1.85
N ILE A 111 -3.82 3.10 1.78
CA ILE A 111 -4.70 3.22 2.95
C ILE A 111 -4.89 1.87 3.63
N ALA A 112 -4.92 0.76 2.87
CA ALA A 112 -5.04 -0.57 3.47
C ALA A 112 -3.89 -0.87 4.44
N ASN A 113 -2.66 -0.49 4.08
CA ASN A 113 -1.50 -0.66 4.97
C ASN A 113 -1.61 0.23 6.21
N ILE A 114 -2.03 1.49 6.06
CA ILE A 114 -2.26 2.39 7.20
C ILE A 114 -3.29 1.79 8.15
N VAL A 115 -4.46 1.41 7.64
CA VAL A 115 -5.54 0.83 8.43
C VAL A 115 -5.09 -0.45 9.12
N ALA A 116 -4.41 -1.36 8.41
CA ALA A 116 -3.93 -2.61 8.99
C ALA A 116 -2.95 -2.36 10.15
N VAL A 117 -1.93 -1.53 9.95
CA VAL A 117 -0.92 -1.27 10.98
C VAL A 117 -1.52 -0.52 12.17
N GLN A 118 -2.32 0.53 11.95
CA GLN A 118 -2.92 1.30 13.05
C GLN A 118 -3.97 0.53 13.84
N THR A 119 -4.62 -0.46 13.22
CA THR A 119 -5.61 -1.30 13.92
C THR A 119 -4.94 -2.37 14.77
N LEU A 120 -3.77 -2.87 14.34
CA LEU A 120 -3.06 -3.98 14.97
C LEU A 120 -2.03 -3.54 16.01
N LEU A 121 -1.58 -2.30 15.97
CA LEU A 121 -0.48 -1.79 16.81
C LEU A 121 -0.86 -0.55 17.59
N ASP A 122 -0.27 -0.47 18.78
CA ASP A 122 -0.17 0.73 19.60
C ASP A 122 1.27 1.28 19.62
N LYS A 123 1.46 2.48 20.15
CA LYS A 123 2.77 3.14 20.25
C LYS A 123 3.80 2.35 21.08
N GLU A 124 3.33 1.52 22.01
CA GLU A 124 4.17 0.73 22.92
C GLU A 124 4.61 -0.62 22.34
N ASP A 125 4.04 -1.01 21.19
CA ASP A 125 4.36 -2.27 20.53
C ASP A 125 5.69 -2.19 19.75
N ILE A 126 6.04 -3.27 19.05
CA ILE A 126 7.31 -3.40 18.36
C ILE A 126 7.07 -3.71 16.87
N VAL A 127 7.75 -2.98 15.99
CA VAL A 127 7.76 -3.24 14.55
C VAL A 127 9.12 -3.73 14.09
N ILE A 128 9.12 -4.78 13.26
CA ILE A 128 10.31 -5.22 12.51
C ILE A 128 9.97 -5.11 11.02
N SER A 129 10.70 -4.28 10.28
CA SER A 129 10.42 -3.96 8.88
C SER A 129 11.60 -4.32 7.97
N ASP A 130 11.31 -4.92 6.82
CA ASP A 130 12.26 -5.02 5.71
C ASP A 130 12.67 -3.61 5.22
N GLU A 131 13.94 -3.42 4.85
CA GLU A 131 14.45 -2.12 4.40
C GLU A 131 13.85 -1.63 3.06
N LEU A 132 13.36 -2.55 2.21
CA LEU A 132 12.74 -2.21 0.92
C LEU A 132 11.20 -2.30 0.96
N ASN A 133 10.60 -2.26 2.15
CA ASN A 133 9.15 -2.18 2.28
C ASN A 133 8.59 -0.98 1.49
N HIS A 134 7.42 -1.19 0.88
CA HIS A 134 6.76 -0.14 0.10
C HIS A 134 6.50 1.09 0.96
N ALA A 135 6.56 2.28 0.37
CA ALA A 135 6.43 3.55 1.09
C ALA A 135 5.15 3.64 1.95
N SER A 136 4.05 3.01 1.52
CA SER A 136 2.81 2.95 2.31
C SER A 136 2.96 2.23 3.65
N ILE A 137 3.80 1.19 3.72
CA ILE A 137 4.06 0.46 4.97
C ILE A 137 4.93 1.32 5.88
N ILE A 138 5.96 1.95 5.33
CA ILE A 138 6.83 2.86 6.06
C ILE A 138 6.01 4.01 6.67
N ASP A 139 5.12 4.61 5.89
CA ASP A 139 4.28 5.71 6.37
C ASP A 139 3.21 5.21 7.36
N ALA A 140 2.65 4.01 7.17
CA ALA A 140 1.78 3.38 8.16
C ALA A 140 2.46 3.22 9.52
N VAL A 141 3.72 2.75 9.54
CA VAL A 141 4.51 2.64 10.77
C VAL A 141 4.77 4.00 11.39
N LYS A 142 5.12 5.03 10.61
CA LYS A 142 5.31 6.39 11.15
C LYS A 142 4.03 6.94 11.79
N VAL A 143 2.89 6.77 11.13
CA VAL A 143 1.60 7.28 11.62
C VAL A 143 1.12 6.49 12.84
N SER A 144 1.53 5.22 13.01
CA SER A 144 1.24 4.43 14.22
C SER A 144 1.93 4.93 15.49
N GLN A 145 2.94 5.80 15.37
CA GLN A 145 3.74 6.32 16.49
C GLN A 145 4.44 5.24 17.33
N VAL A 146 4.64 4.05 16.78
CA VAL A 146 5.40 2.97 17.44
C VAL A 146 6.79 3.46 17.84
N GLN A 147 7.14 3.23 19.10
CA GLN A 147 8.40 3.71 19.68
C GLN A 147 9.56 2.77 19.34
N THR A 148 9.30 1.46 19.30
CA THR A 148 10.32 0.45 19.04
C THR A 148 10.19 -0.06 17.62
N LYS A 149 11.18 0.29 16.78
CA LYS A 149 11.23 -0.13 15.38
C LYS A 149 12.61 -0.64 14.99
N PHE A 150 12.63 -1.84 14.43
CA PHE A 150 13.81 -2.43 13.82
C PHE A 150 13.67 -2.47 12.30
N ILE A 151 14.77 -2.20 11.61
CA ILE A 151 14.88 -2.39 10.16
C ILE A 151 15.94 -3.46 9.92
N TYR A 152 15.64 -4.45 9.09
CA TYR A 152 16.59 -5.50 8.72
C TYR A 152 16.86 -5.48 7.21
N PRO A 153 18.04 -5.96 6.76
CA PRO A 153 18.41 -5.96 5.34
C PRO A 153 17.46 -6.77 4.47
N HIS A 154 17.21 -6.32 3.25
CA HIS A 154 16.21 -6.90 2.36
C HIS A 154 16.44 -8.39 2.14
N ASN A 155 15.39 -9.20 2.33
CA ASN A 155 15.42 -10.64 2.13
C ASN A 155 16.53 -11.38 2.93
N ASN A 156 16.98 -10.80 4.05
CA ASN A 156 17.99 -11.39 4.93
C ASN A 156 17.36 -12.03 6.17
N MET A 157 17.18 -13.36 6.12
CA MET A 157 16.56 -14.11 7.23
C MET A 157 17.41 -14.12 8.51
N ALA A 158 18.74 -14.07 8.41
CA ALA A 158 19.60 -14.00 9.59
C ALA A 158 19.47 -12.64 10.30
N GLY A 159 19.41 -11.55 9.52
CA GLY A 159 19.13 -10.21 10.05
C GLY A 159 17.73 -10.11 10.66
N LEU A 160 16.73 -10.73 10.03
CA LEU A 160 15.38 -10.83 10.61
C LEU A 160 15.40 -11.60 11.94
N GLU A 161 16.10 -12.73 12.03
CA GLU A 161 16.23 -13.52 13.25
C GLU A 161 16.89 -12.73 14.38
N GLU A 162 17.97 -11.98 14.08
CA GLU A 162 18.63 -11.10 15.04
C GLU A 162 17.65 -10.08 15.63
N LYS A 163 16.89 -9.37 14.77
CA LYS A 163 15.91 -8.37 15.23
C LYS A 163 14.73 -8.99 15.97
N LEU A 164 14.38 -10.24 15.66
CA LEU A 164 13.37 -10.98 16.42
C LEU A 164 13.85 -11.32 17.84
N LYS A 165 15.12 -11.69 18.02
CA LYS A 165 15.71 -11.93 19.35
C LYS A 165 15.75 -10.67 20.18
N GLU A 166 16.18 -9.55 19.60
CA GLU A 166 16.15 -8.23 20.25
C GLU A 166 14.73 -7.84 20.67
N ALA A 167 13.76 -7.95 19.76
CA ALA A 167 12.35 -7.64 20.06
C ALA A 167 11.75 -8.58 21.12
N GLY A 168 12.12 -9.87 21.12
CA GLY A 168 11.72 -10.84 22.13
C GLY A 168 12.22 -10.46 23.51
N SER A 169 13.50 -10.10 23.63
CA SER A 169 14.08 -9.63 24.89
C SER A 169 13.32 -8.40 25.43
N ILE A 170 12.99 -7.42 24.58
CA ILE A 170 12.22 -6.23 25.00
C ILE A 170 10.84 -6.63 25.51
N ARG A 171 10.13 -7.51 24.80
CA ARG A 171 8.78 -7.98 25.22
C ARG A 171 8.81 -8.74 26.55
N GLU A 172 9.91 -9.43 26.85
CA GLU A 172 10.12 -10.15 28.11
C GLU A 172 10.40 -9.18 29.27
N THR A 173 11.20 -8.15 29.05
CA THR A 173 11.61 -7.19 30.08
C THR A 173 10.64 -6.03 30.29
N GLU A 174 9.87 -5.67 29.25
CA GLU A 174 8.98 -4.52 29.25
C GLU A 174 7.55 -4.94 28.90
N LYS A 175 6.59 -4.44 29.68
CA LYS A 175 5.15 -4.57 29.39
C LYS A 175 4.60 -3.27 28.83
N ARG A 176 3.41 -3.34 28.26
CA ARG A 176 2.57 -2.18 27.98
C ARG A 176 2.17 -1.50 29.28
N THR A 177 1.73 -0.25 29.21
CA THR A 177 1.28 0.51 30.38
C THR A 177 0.10 -0.17 31.09
N ASP A 178 -0.72 -0.93 30.36
CA ASP A 178 -1.83 -1.73 30.88
C ASP A 178 -1.41 -3.09 31.48
N GLY A 179 -0.11 -3.42 31.50
CA GLY A 179 0.44 -4.66 32.02
C GLY A 179 0.44 -5.84 31.05
N THR A 180 -0.09 -5.68 29.84
CA THR A 180 -0.09 -6.73 28.81
C THR A 180 1.23 -6.81 28.04
N ASP A 181 1.43 -7.92 27.35
CA ASP A 181 2.58 -8.11 26.47
C ASP A 181 2.53 -7.16 25.27
N LYS A 182 3.69 -6.62 24.89
CA LYS A 182 3.86 -5.90 23.63
C LYS A 182 3.64 -6.85 22.44
N THR A 183 2.92 -6.38 21.43
CA THR A 183 2.77 -7.09 20.15
C THR A 183 4.02 -6.86 19.29
N ILE A 184 4.48 -7.90 18.59
CA ILE A 184 5.57 -7.80 17.62
C ILE A 184 4.99 -7.99 16.22
N LEU A 185 4.93 -6.91 15.43
CA LEU A 185 4.49 -6.98 14.03
C LEU A 185 5.70 -7.09 13.10
N LYS A 186 5.70 -8.15 12.28
CA LYS A 186 6.72 -8.41 11.27
C LYS A 186 6.19 -7.98 9.91
N LEU A 187 6.83 -6.99 9.30
CA LEU A 187 6.46 -6.44 8.00
C LEU A 187 7.50 -6.88 6.97
N LEU A 188 7.14 -7.93 6.24
CA LEU A 188 8.01 -8.57 5.25
C LEU A 188 7.60 -8.14 3.84
N VAL A 189 8.59 -7.91 2.97
CA VAL A 189 8.34 -7.83 1.53
C VAL A 189 8.27 -9.25 0.99
N SER A 190 7.08 -9.72 0.62
CA SER A 190 7.00 -10.88 -0.27
C SER A 190 7.37 -10.41 -1.67
N SER A 191 8.50 -10.88 -2.22
CA SER A 191 8.66 -10.78 -3.67
C SER A 191 7.52 -11.59 -4.30
N ALA A 192 6.88 -11.05 -5.34
CA ALA A 192 5.92 -11.81 -6.15
C ALA A 192 6.57 -13.03 -6.86
N ALA A 193 7.83 -13.33 -6.57
CA ALA A 193 8.64 -14.42 -7.11
C ALA A 193 9.11 -15.45 -6.06
N ALA A 194 8.71 -15.35 -4.78
CA ALA A 194 9.15 -16.27 -3.72
C ALA A 194 8.29 -17.54 -3.57
N SER A 195 7.77 -18.08 -4.68
CA SER A 195 7.22 -19.44 -4.74
C SER A 195 7.97 -20.27 -5.79
N GLN A 196 9.27 -20.39 -5.63
CA GLN A 196 10.00 -21.56 -6.12
C GLN A 196 10.68 -22.20 -4.93
N GLU A 197 9.94 -23.11 -4.29
CA GLU A 197 10.57 -24.17 -3.50
C GLU A 197 11.67 -24.79 -4.37
N LYS A 198 12.92 -24.71 -3.91
CA LYS A 198 13.98 -25.62 -4.37
C LYS A 198 13.57 -27.04 -3.98
N LYS A 199 12.76 -27.70 -4.81
CA LYS A 199 12.79 -29.15 -4.93
C LYS A 199 13.98 -29.48 -5.80
N THR A 200 15.12 -29.63 -5.14
CA THR A 200 16.31 -30.27 -5.72
C THR A 200 15.90 -31.71 -6.04
N LEU A 201 16.00 -32.08 -7.33
CA LEU A 201 16.12 -33.46 -7.79
C LEU A 201 17.51 -34.00 -7.45
#